data_AF-A0A062C0L1-F1
#
_entry.id   AF-A0A062C0L1-F1
#
_cell.length_a   1.000
_cell.length_b   1.000
_cell.length_c   1.000
_cell.angle_alpha   90.00
_cell.angle_beta   90.00
_cell.angle_gamma   90.00
#
_symmetry.space_group_name_H-M   'P 1'
#
loop_
_entity.id
_entity.type
_entity.pdbx_description
1 polymer ?
#
loop_
_entity_poly.entity_id
_entity_poly.type
_entity_poly.pdbx_seq_one_letter_code
_entity_poly.pdbx_strand_id
1 'polypeptide(L)'
;MHLAQRLAAIVLTLGLSAGLVGCGFHLKGTEPTAMPLAYQKLSLVLPANAEELQSQLSIYLTAAGIQLTNSPNAYVLRVVEYTPRRQLLNGKLTEVLLRLTVTIQIEDHQGNPVTEPRTLTASRSYQYDVETVNTDNQEEGYLQRLLIDDIAQQISRQISSNRLPRIQNVS
;
A
#
# COMPACT_ATOMS: atom_id res chain seq x y z
N MET A 1 -59.99 -6.84 -4.83
CA MET A 1 -58.72 -7.43 -5.32
C MET A 1 -57.61 -6.40 -5.50
N HIS A 2 -57.89 -5.13 -5.87
CA HIS A 2 -56.85 -4.09 -6.02
C HIS A 2 -56.23 -3.57 -4.71
N LEU A 3 -56.94 -3.62 -3.58
CA LEU A 3 -56.42 -3.12 -2.30
C LEU A 3 -55.26 -3.99 -1.77
N ALA A 4 -55.40 -5.31 -1.88
CA ALA A 4 -54.38 -6.28 -1.47
C ALA A 4 -53.12 -6.19 -2.36
N GLN A 5 -53.29 -6.00 -3.67
CA GLN A 5 -52.17 -5.79 -4.61
C GLN A 5 -51.42 -4.48 -4.33
N ARG A 6 -52.13 -3.40 -3.98
CA ARG A 6 -51.51 -2.12 -3.60
C ARG A 6 -50.74 -2.22 -2.28
N LEU A 7 -51.29 -2.92 -1.28
CA LEU A 7 -50.60 -3.15 -0.01
C LEU A 7 -49.35 -4.03 -0.19
N ALA A 8 -49.42 -5.08 -1.00
CA ALA A 8 -48.27 -5.92 -1.31
C ALA A 8 -47.14 -5.12 -2.00
N ALA A 9 -47.49 -4.25 -2.96
CA ALA A 9 -46.51 -3.40 -3.64
C ALA A 9 -45.84 -2.39 -2.69
N ILE A 10 -46.59 -1.81 -1.75
CA ILE A 10 -46.05 -0.88 -0.74
C ILE A 10 -45.10 -1.61 0.21
N VAL A 11 -45.46 -2.81 0.69
CA VAL A 11 -44.60 -3.59 1.59
C VAL A 11 -43.32 -4.04 0.89
N LEU A 12 -43.40 -4.45 -0.39
CA LEU A 12 -42.22 -4.86 -1.17
C LEU A 12 -41.26 -3.68 -1.40
N THR A 13 -41.80 -2.49 -1.71
CA THR A 13 -40.98 -1.30 -1.97
C THR A 13 -40.36 -0.69 -0.71
N LEU A 14 -41.07 -0.73 0.43
CA LEU A 14 -40.51 -0.32 1.72
C LEU A 14 -39.46 -1.31 2.25
N GLY A 15 -39.72 -2.62 2.10
CA GLY A 15 -38.78 -3.66 2.53
C GLY A 15 -37.47 -3.63 1.73
N LEU A 16 -37.55 -3.36 0.42
CA LEU A 16 -36.37 -3.28 -0.43
C LEU A 16 -35.53 -2.02 -0.14
N SER A 17 -36.16 -0.87 0.10
CA SER A 17 -35.44 0.38 0.39
C SER A 17 -34.74 0.40 1.75
N ALA A 18 -35.31 -0.25 2.77
CA ALA A 18 -34.66 -0.40 4.08
C ALA A 18 -33.39 -1.29 4.03
N GLY A 19 -33.32 -2.24 3.10
CA GLY A 19 -32.14 -3.08 2.90
C GLY A 19 -30.94 -2.34 2.27
N LEU A 20 -31.17 -1.25 1.54
CA LEU A 20 -30.09 -0.50 0.87
C LEU A 20 -29.28 0.41 1.80
N VAL A 21 -29.81 0.79 2.98
CA VAL A 21 -29.13 1.69 3.93
C VAL A 21 -28.32 0.93 4.99
N GLY A 22 -28.35 -0.40 4.97
CA GLY A 22 -27.74 -1.27 5.99
C GLY A 22 -26.27 -1.66 5.75
N CYS A 23 -25.64 -1.27 4.65
CA CYS A 23 -24.30 -1.77 4.31
C CYS A 23 -23.17 -1.15 5.17
N GLY A 24 -23.46 -0.21 6.08
CA GLY A 24 -22.47 0.33 7.04
C GLY A 24 -21.29 1.10 6.39
N PHE A 25 -21.29 1.25 5.06
CA PHE A 25 -20.32 2.07 4.34
C PHE A 25 -20.54 3.53 4.68
N HIS A 26 -19.77 4.02 5.64
CA HIS A 26 -19.62 5.43 5.87
C HIS A 26 -18.55 5.94 4.91
N LEU A 27 -18.84 7.05 4.23
CA LEU A 27 -17.79 7.84 3.60
C LEU A 27 -16.70 8.06 4.65
N LYS A 28 -15.44 7.80 4.30
CA LYS A 28 -14.31 8.14 5.15
C LYS A 28 -14.37 9.65 5.37
N GLY A 29 -14.98 10.05 6.48
CA GLY A 29 -15.26 11.44 6.78
C GLY A 29 -13.95 12.21 6.83
N THR A 30 -13.97 13.44 6.33
CA THR A 30 -12.89 14.43 6.52
C THR A 30 -12.84 14.94 7.97
N GLU A 31 -13.49 14.25 8.90
CA GLU A 31 -13.54 14.60 10.32
C GLU A 31 -12.20 14.32 11.01
N PRO A 32 -11.73 15.20 11.91
CA PRO A 32 -10.35 15.24 12.41
C PRO A 32 -10.08 14.22 13.53
N THR A 33 -10.80 13.11 13.57
CA THR A 33 -10.34 11.91 14.31
C THR A 33 -9.30 11.12 13.52
N ALA A 34 -8.69 11.73 12.50
CA ALA A 34 -7.36 11.31 12.09
C ALA A 34 -6.45 11.45 13.30
N MET A 35 -6.14 10.32 13.96
CA MET A 35 -5.09 10.26 14.99
C MET A 35 -3.92 11.13 14.50
N PRO A 36 -3.35 12.00 15.35
CA PRO A 36 -2.22 12.82 14.96
C PRO A 36 -1.17 11.94 14.29
N LEU A 37 -0.71 12.33 13.10
CA LEU A 37 0.36 11.61 12.42
C LEU A 37 1.53 11.52 13.39
N ALA A 38 1.92 10.30 13.75
CA ALA A 38 3.05 10.07 14.64
C ALA A 38 4.35 10.59 14.02
N TYR A 39 4.41 10.62 12.69
CA TYR A 39 5.58 10.95 11.90
C TYR A 39 5.23 12.05 10.88
N GLN A 40 5.00 13.28 11.35
CA GLN A 40 4.65 14.43 10.50
C GLN A 40 5.79 14.87 9.58
N LYS A 41 7.04 14.69 10.02
CA LYS A 41 8.25 15.04 9.27
C LYS A 41 9.10 13.78 9.10
N LEU A 42 9.39 13.44 7.84
CA LEU A 42 10.20 12.29 7.47
C LEU A 42 11.35 12.70 6.54
N SER A 43 12.51 12.07 6.71
CA SER A 43 13.52 11.94 5.66
C SER A 43 13.47 10.52 5.11
N LEU A 44 13.82 10.34 3.82
CA LEU A 44 13.81 9.05 3.14
C LEU A 44 15.25 8.57 2.96
N VAL A 45 15.54 7.37 3.43
CA VAL A 45 16.84 6.72 3.18
C VAL A 45 16.60 5.35 2.57
N LEU A 46 16.97 5.20 1.30
CA LEU A 46 16.78 4.00 0.51
C LEU A 46 18.09 3.52 -0.14
N PRO A 47 18.20 2.22 -0.47
CA PRO A 47 19.27 1.71 -1.33
C PRO A 47 19.28 2.37 -2.71
N ALA A 48 20.47 2.45 -3.35
CA ALA A 48 20.64 3.09 -4.65
C ALA A 48 19.81 2.47 -5.79
N ASN A 49 19.46 1.19 -5.69
CA ASN A 49 18.62 0.50 -6.69
C ASN A 49 17.10 0.70 -6.48
N ALA A 50 16.70 1.56 -5.54
CA ALA A 50 15.30 1.80 -5.17
C ALA A 50 14.83 3.24 -5.46
N GLU A 51 15.45 3.93 -6.44
CA GLU A 51 15.12 5.32 -6.80
C GLU A 51 13.64 5.50 -7.19
N GLU A 52 13.07 4.57 -7.97
CA GLU A 52 11.67 4.64 -8.37
C GLU A 52 10.73 4.48 -7.16
N LEU A 53 11.08 3.62 -6.20
CA LEU A 53 10.35 3.51 -4.94
C LEU A 53 10.43 4.81 -4.13
N GLN A 54 11.61 5.45 -4.07
CA GLN A 54 11.77 6.74 -3.40
C GLN A 54 10.87 7.82 -4.02
N SER A 55 10.79 7.88 -5.35
CA SER A 55 9.92 8.80 -6.07
C SER A 55 8.44 8.56 -5.72
N GLN A 56 7.98 7.31 -5.79
CA GLN A 56 6.59 6.96 -5.46
C GLN A 56 6.25 7.23 -3.99
N LEU A 57 7.15 6.87 -3.07
CA LEU A 57 6.99 7.19 -1.65
C LEU A 57 6.89 8.71 -1.44
N SER A 58 7.68 9.50 -2.18
CA SER A 58 7.64 10.95 -2.06
C SER A 58 6.26 11.51 -2.41
N ILE A 59 5.66 11.01 -3.49
CA ILE A 59 4.31 11.39 -3.93
C ILE A 59 3.26 10.96 -2.90
N TYR A 60 3.25 9.69 -2.50
CA TYR A 60 2.19 9.17 -1.63
C TYR A 60 2.27 9.66 -0.19
N LEU A 61 3.47 9.91 0.35
CA LEU A 61 3.63 10.43 1.71
C LEU A 61 3.24 11.91 1.78
N THR A 62 3.65 12.71 0.79
CA THR A 62 3.25 14.12 0.73
C THR A 62 1.75 14.28 0.51
N ALA A 63 1.14 13.46 -0.35
CA ALA A 63 -0.32 13.40 -0.53
C ALA A 63 -1.06 12.98 0.76
N ALA A 64 -0.41 12.18 1.62
CA ALA A 64 -0.93 11.82 2.94
C ALA A 64 -0.71 12.90 4.03
N GLY A 65 -0.15 14.06 3.67
CA GLY A 65 0.08 15.18 4.59
C GLY A 65 1.41 15.11 5.36
N ILE A 66 2.32 14.20 4.99
CA ILE A 66 3.64 14.08 5.62
C ILE A 66 4.62 15.02 4.92
N GLN A 67 5.38 15.79 5.70
CA GLN A 67 6.40 16.69 5.20
C GLN A 67 7.73 15.96 5.03
N LEU A 68 8.23 15.90 3.79
CA LEU A 68 9.54 15.34 3.51
C LEU A 68 10.62 16.40 3.66
N THR A 69 11.56 16.18 4.57
CA THR A 69 12.59 17.17 4.93
C THR A 69 13.84 16.49 5.48
N ASN A 70 14.99 17.14 5.27
CA ASN A 70 16.27 16.74 5.85
C ASN A 70 16.59 17.51 7.14
N SER A 71 15.56 18.02 7.83
CA SER A 71 15.72 18.71 9.10
C SER A 71 16.21 17.75 10.20
N PRO A 72 17.04 18.21 11.15
CA PRO A 72 17.49 17.38 12.27
C PRO A 72 16.36 16.83 13.16
N ASN A 73 15.16 17.40 13.07
CA ASN A 73 14.01 17.00 13.87
C ASN A 73 13.07 16.02 13.12
N ALA A 74 13.42 15.59 11.92
CA ALA A 74 12.65 14.61 11.17
C ALA A 74 13.04 13.19 11.56
N TYR A 75 12.05 12.30 11.66
CA TYR A 75 12.33 10.87 11.72
C TYR A 75 12.83 10.38 10.36
N VAL A 76 13.55 9.26 10.35
CA VAL A 76 14.05 8.67 9.12
C VAL A 76 13.21 7.44 8.77
N LEU A 77 12.57 7.44 7.60
CA LEU A 77 12.04 6.23 7.00
C LEU A 77 13.16 5.54 6.24
N ARG A 78 13.69 4.47 6.84
CA ARG A 78 14.73 3.65 6.23
C ARG A 78 14.13 2.43 5.55
N VAL A 79 14.53 2.21 4.30
CA VAL A 79 14.39 0.90 3.64
C VAL A 79 15.63 0.08 3.99
N VAL A 80 15.44 -0.91 4.86
CA VAL A 80 16.49 -1.81 5.35
C VAL A 80 16.80 -2.89 4.32
N GLU A 81 15.78 -3.37 3.60
CA GLU A 81 15.91 -4.38 2.56
C GLU A 81 15.04 -4.02 1.35
N TYR A 82 15.61 -4.18 0.15
CA TYR A 82 14.90 -3.99 -1.12
C TYR A 82 15.28 -5.12 -2.09
N THR A 83 14.38 -6.08 -2.25
CA THR A 83 14.67 -7.35 -2.93
C THR A 83 13.65 -7.62 -4.04
N PRO A 84 13.90 -7.16 -5.28
CA PRO A 84 13.18 -7.62 -6.45
C PRO A 84 13.63 -9.05 -6.82
N ARG A 85 12.68 -9.91 -7.17
CA ARG A 85 12.92 -11.28 -7.62
C ARG A 85 12.09 -11.60 -8.84
N ARG A 86 12.71 -12.29 -9.79
CA ARG A 86 12.09 -12.89 -10.96
C ARG A 86 12.29 -14.39 -10.90
N GLN A 87 11.22 -15.16 -11.02
CA GLN A 87 11.26 -16.62 -10.96
C GLN A 87 10.50 -17.19 -12.16
N LEU A 88 11.13 -18.08 -12.94
CA LEU A 88 10.41 -18.90 -13.90
C LEU A 88 9.74 -20.06 -13.17
N LEU A 89 8.46 -20.26 -13.47
CA LEU A 89 7.65 -21.38 -13.01
C LEU A 89 7.36 -22.25 -14.23
N ASN A 90 7.93 -23.45 -14.23
CA ASN A 90 7.78 -24.40 -15.34
C ASN A 90 6.58 -25.32 -15.06
N GLY A 91 5.50 -25.14 -15.81
CA GLY A 91 4.31 -25.99 -15.79
C GLY A 91 3.93 -26.46 -17.19
N LYS A 92 2.62 -26.66 -17.45
CA LYS A 92 2.11 -26.86 -18.82
C LYS A 92 2.32 -25.62 -19.70
N LEU A 93 2.30 -24.45 -19.07
CA LEU A 93 2.70 -23.16 -19.64
C LEU A 93 3.86 -22.62 -18.78
N THR A 94 4.77 -21.87 -19.40
CA THR A 94 5.85 -21.17 -18.69
C THR A 94 5.29 -19.87 -18.14
N GLU A 95 5.40 -19.66 -16.83
CA GLU A 95 5.03 -18.40 -16.19
C GLU A 95 6.25 -17.74 -15.57
N VAL A 96 6.25 -16.41 -15.56
CA VAL A 96 7.24 -15.62 -14.82
C VAL A 96 6.54 -14.98 -13.63
N LEU A 97 7.04 -15.26 -12.43
CA LEU A 97 6.62 -14.61 -11.19
C LEU A 97 7.61 -13.49 -10.85
N LEU A 98 7.08 -12.27 -10.79
CA LEU A 98 7.76 -11.09 -10.27
C LEU A 98 7.33 -10.86 -8.83
N ARG A 99 8.30 -10.62 -7.95
CA ARG A 99 8.06 -10.32 -6.54
C ARG A 99 8.96 -9.18 -6.09
N LEU A 100 8.40 -8.20 -5.41
CA LEU A 100 9.15 -7.18 -4.71
C LEU A 100 8.94 -7.33 -3.21
N THR A 101 10.01 -7.54 -2.46
CA THR A 101 10.00 -7.59 -0.98
C THR A 101 10.75 -6.38 -0.45
N VAL A 102 10.13 -5.62 0.43
CA VAL A 102 10.72 -4.41 1.03
C VAL A 102 10.55 -4.46 2.53
N THR A 103 11.65 -4.29 3.27
CA THR A 103 11.62 -4.18 4.73
C THR A 103 11.93 -2.73 5.11
N ILE A 104 11.04 -2.13 5.88
CA ILE A 104 11.16 -0.74 6.35
C ILE A 104 11.28 -0.64 7.85
N GLN A 105 11.84 0.46 8.31
CA GLN A 105 11.89 0.83 9.72
C GLN A 105 11.87 2.35 9.87
N ILE A 106 11.28 2.85 10.96
CA ILE A 106 11.43 4.25 11.35
C ILE A 106 12.56 4.35 12.37
N GLU A 107 13.47 5.29 12.13
CA GLU A 107 14.57 5.65 13.03
C GLU A 107 14.41 7.09 13.53
N ASP A 108 15.01 7.37 14.69
CA ASP A 108 15.27 8.74 15.11
C ASP A 108 16.39 9.38 14.28
N HIS A 109 16.68 10.66 14.51
CA HIS A 109 17.74 11.38 13.79
C HIS A 109 19.15 10.84 14.11
N GLN A 110 19.32 10.15 15.24
CA GLN A 110 20.56 9.53 15.67
C GLN A 110 20.77 8.15 15.03
N GLY A 111 19.79 7.64 14.28
CA GLY A 111 19.81 6.33 13.63
C GLY A 111 19.37 5.18 14.54
N ASN A 112 18.79 5.47 15.72
CA ASN A 112 18.23 4.43 16.57
C ASN A 112 16.83 4.04 16.08
N PRO A 113 16.51 2.75 16.05
CA PRO A 113 15.20 2.29 15.63
C PRO A 113 14.11 2.71 16.62
N VAL A 114 13.00 3.25 16.10
CA VAL A 114 11.80 3.66 16.86
C VAL A 114 10.67 2.65 16.67
N THR A 115 10.64 1.97 15.52
CA THR A 115 9.68 0.90 15.21
C THR A 115 10.40 -0.42 15.00
N GLU A 116 9.69 -1.54 15.16
CA GLU A 116 10.20 -2.82 14.69
C GLU A 116 10.27 -2.82 13.14
N PRO A 117 11.19 -3.58 12.54
CA PRO A 117 11.23 -3.76 11.09
C PRO A 117 9.93 -4.36 10.57
N ARG A 118 9.42 -3.82 9.46
CA ARG A 118 8.19 -4.26 8.83
C ARG A 118 8.43 -4.64 7.38
N THR A 119 8.17 -5.90 7.04
CA THR A 119 8.29 -6.41 5.67
C THR A 119 6.96 -6.31 4.94
N LEU A 120 7.00 -5.77 3.72
CA LEU A 120 5.90 -5.72 2.76
C LEU A 120 6.30 -6.50 1.50
N THR A 121 5.31 -7.08 0.83
CA THR A 121 5.54 -7.88 -0.38
C THR A 121 4.43 -7.66 -1.38
N ALA A 122 4.80 -7.48 -2.64
CA ALA A 122 3.90 -7.45 -3.78
C ALA A 122 4.39 -8.45 -4.82
N SER A 123 3.47 -9.07 -5.55
CA SER A 123 3.80 -10.01 -6.62
C SER A 123 2.81 -9.95 -7.78
N ARG A 124 3.30 -10.22 -8.99
CA ARG A 124 2.54 -10.36 -10.24
C ARG A 124 3.15 -11.48 -11.06
N SER A 125 2.34 -12.17 -11.84
CA SER A 125 2.81 -13.14 -12.82
C SER A 125 2.27 -12.84 -14.20
N TYR A 126 3.01 -13.27 -15.22
CA TYR A 126 2.58 -13.24 -16.62
C TYR A 126 3.04 -14.53 -17.32
N GLN A 127 2.37 -14.88 -18.41
CA GLN A 127 2.76 -16.02 -19.23
C GLN A 127 3.93 -15.61 -20.12
N TYR A 128 4.95 -16.45 -20.18
CA TYR A 128 6.17 -16.18 -20.94
C TYR A 128 6.19 -17.03 -22.20
N ASP A 129 6.31 -16.37 -23.35
CA ASP A 129 6.47 -17.03 -24.64
C ASP A 129 7.80 -16.61 -25.28
N VAL A 130 8.64 -17.60 -25.61
CA VAL A 130 9.95 -17.38 -26.23
C VAL A 130 9.84 -16.75 -27.62
N GLU A 131 8.68 -16.80 -28.26
CA GLU A 131 8.43 -16.16 -29.56
C GLU A 131 8.18 -14.64 -29.43
N THR A 132 7.85 -14.12 -28.23
CA THR A 132 7.45 -12.72 -28.00
C THR A 132 8.39 -11.92 -27.11
N VAL A 133 9.66 -12.32 -26.97
CA VAL A 133 10.67 -11.74 -26.04
C VAL A 133 10.67 -10.21 -25.95
N ASN A 134 10.47 -9.48 -27.07
CA ASN A 134 10.40 -8.01 -27.05
C ASN A 134 9.15 -7.46 -26.33
N THR A 135 7.99 -8.07 -26.52
CA THR A 135 6.73 -7.71 -25.85
C THR A 135 6.81 -8.06 -24.36
N ASP A 136 7.37 -9.23 -24.04
CA ASP A 136 7.55 -9.72 -22.67
C ASP A 136 8.42 -8.77 -21.83
N ASN A 137 9.44 -8.14 -22.44
CA ASN A 137 10.27 -7.14 -21.76
C ASN A 137 9.48 -5.86 -21.41
N GLN A 138 8.52 -5.45 -22.24
CA GLN A 138 7.67 -4.29 -21.97
C GLN A 138 6.64 -4.58 -20.89
N GLU A 139 6.03 -5.77 -20.94
CA GLU A 139 5.08 -6.23 -19.92
C GLU A 139 5.78 -6.39 -18.57
N GLU A 140 6.95 -7.04 -18.51
CA GLU A 140 7.72 -7.18 -17.28
C GLU A 140 8.05 -5.81 -16.66
N GLY A 141 8.56 -4.87 -17.46
CA GLY A 141 8.87 -3.52 -16.98
C GLY A 141 7.63 -2.73 -16.52
N TYR A 142 6.45 -2.97 -17.11
CA TYR A 142 5.20 -2.41 -16.61
C TYR A 142 4.80 -3.03 -15.27
N LEU A 143 4.84 -4.36 -15.16
CA LEU A 143 4.49 -5.08 -13.95
C LEU A 143 5.42 -4.74 -12.78
N GLN A 144 6.73 -4.58 -13.02
CA GLN A 144 7.69 -4.15 -12.00
C GLN A 144 7.32 -2.78 -11.41
N ARG A 145 6.92 -1.81 -12.26
CA ARG A 145 6.47 -0.49 -11.82
C ARG A 145 5.19 -0.55 -11.00
N LEU A 146 4.26 -1.43 -11.37
CA LEU A 146 3.06 -1.69 -10.57
C LEU A 146 3.38 -2.27 -9.19
N LEU A 147 4.39 -3.16 -9.09
CA LEU A 147 4.83 -3.69 -7.80
C LEU A 147 5.38 -2.60 -6.89
N ILE A 148 6.19 -1.69 -7.46
CA ILE A 148 6.76 -0.55 -6.74
C ILE A 148 5.65 0.38 -6.24
N ASP A 149 4.69 0.70 -7.10
CA ASP A 149 3.54 1.54 -6.76
C ASP A 149 2.72 0.94 -5.61
N ASP A 150 2.39 -0.35 -5.68
CA ASP A 150 1.64 -1.06 -4.63
C ASP A 150 2.38 -1.01 -3.28
N ILE A 151 3.68 -1.31 -3.28
CA ILE A 151 4.51 -1.23 -2.07
C ILE A 151 4.54 0.21 -1.52
N ALA A 152 4.74 1.22 -2.35
CA ALA A 152 4.78 2.62 -1.92
C ALA A 152 3.45 3.05 -1.27
N GLN A 153 2.32 2.67 -1.88
CA GLN A 153 1.01 2.93 -1.32
C GLN A 153 0.79 2.19 0.01
N GLN A 154 1.20 0.91 0.11
CA GLN A 154 1.09 0.14 1.35
C GLN A 154 1.89 0.77 2.48
N ILE A 155 3.14 1.19 2.21
CA ILE A 155 3.99 1.90 3.17
C ILE A 155 3.34 3.20 3.61
N SER A 156 2.90 4.05 2.66
CA SER A 156 2.25 5.32 2.98
C SER A 156 1.00 5.14 3.84
N ARG A 157 0.17 4.13 3.55
CA ARG A 157 -1.00 3.79 4.39
C ARG A 157 -0.60 3.36 5.80
N GLN A 158 0.42 2.53 5.96
CA GLN A 158 0.85 2.09 7.30
C GLN A 158 1.38 3.25 8.14
N ILE A 159 2.13 4.17 7.52
CA ILE A 159 2.66 5.36 8.20
C ILE A 159 1.55 6.34 8.54
N SER A 160 0.71 6.70 7.57
CA SER A 160 -0.38 7.68 7.77
C SER A 160 -1.47 7.22 8.72
N SER A 161 -1.60 5.90 8.95
CA SER A 161 -2.51 5.32 9.93
C SER A 161 -1.84 4.91 11.24
N ASN A 162 -0.56 5.28 11.46
CA ASN A 162 0.21 4.98 12.67
C ASN A 162 0.24 3.47 13.03
N ARG A 163 0.28 2.59 12.02
CA ARG A 163 0.20 1.13 12.20
C ARG A 163 1.56 0.43 12.32
N LEU A 164 2.65 1.18 12.35
CA LEU A 164 3.97 0.59 12.57
C LEU A 164 4.15 0.25 14.06
N PRO A 165 4.47 -1.00 14.41
CA PRO A 165 4.70 -1.40 15.79
C PRO A 165 5.90 -0.64 16.35
N ARG A 166 5.68 0.11 17.43
CA ARG A 166 6.76 0.79 18.15
C ARG A 166 7.55 -0.22 18.96
N ILE A 167 8.86 -0.04 19.04
CA ILE A 167 9.68 -0.81 19.97
C ILE A 167 9.21 -0.43 21.38
N GLN A 168 8.66 -1.39 22.11
CA GLN A 168 8.33 -1.21 23.52
C GLN A 168 9.64 -1.33 24.29
N ASN A 169 10.08 -0.24 24.92
CA ASN A 169 11.11 -0.32 25.94
C ASN A 169 10.51 -1.12 27.10
N VAL A 170 10.74 -2.43 27.14
CA VAL A 170 10.53 -3.22 28.34
C VAL A 170 11.50 -2.64 29.37
N SER A 171 10.94 -1.95 30.35
CA SER A 171 11.67 -1.45 31.52
C SER A 171 11.79 -2.56 32.55
#